data_AF-A0A7M3LRW5-F1
#
_entry.id   AF-A0A7M3LRW5-F1
#
_cell.length_a   1.000
_cell.length_b   1.000
_cell.length_c   1.000
_cell.angle_alpha   90.00
_cell.angle_beta   90.00
_cell.angle_gamma   90.00
#
_symmetry.space_group_name_H-M   'P 1'
#
loop_
_entity.id
_entity.type
_entity.pdbx_description
1 polymer ?
#
loop_
_entity_poly.entity_id
_entity_poly.type
_entity_poly.pdbx_seq_one_letter_code
_entity_poly.pdbx_strand_id
1 'polypeptide(L)'
;MIQVDYACKTPIGDKRAISPVRIDAKKNGGAFDLTVNFAKSVMDSPVDIPAGAVQPSMAVVVGGADKGTVAVAGPPNKDPIKAGEPIAIPDLTGPYKPGASGKATLTPGVLTIKALGTTTTCTPAKPPGVSLELDTTAQPGGTTGGSSGGGSSGGTGGGTAGGGTGGGTAGGASGSGAAGGLADTGAGDHGGLKALGLIAGTTILLGAAVFTFTPWRRLRGRG
;
A
#
# COMPACT_ATOMS: atom_id res chain seq x y z
N MET A 1 -14.24 21.58 -5.32
CA MET A 1 -13.72 20.85 -6.49
C MET A 1 -12.54 21.63 -7.03
N ILE A 2 -11.48 20.93 -7.42
CA ILE A 2 -10.30 21.51 -8.07
C ILE A 2 -10.25 21.08 -9.53
N GLN A 3 -9.69 21.91 -10.41
CA GLN A 3 -9.55 21.59 -11.83
C GLN A 3 -8.31 20.72 -12.03
N VAL A 4 -8.50 19.49 -12.49
CA VAL A 4 -7.41 18.56 -12.78
C VAL A 4 -7.24 18.43 -14.28
N ASP A 5 -6.07 18.83 -14.76
CA ASP A 5 -5.70 18.73 -16.17
C ASP A 5 -5.05 17.36 -16.43
N TYR A 6 -5.83 16.43 -16.97
CA TYR A 6 -5.43 15.06 -17.21
C TYR A 6 -4.84 14.88 -18.61
N ALA A 7 -3.65 14.30 -18.67
CA ALA A 7 -3.09 13.69 -19.88
C ALA A 7 -3.43 12.20 -19.88
N CYS A 8 -4.23 11.78 -20.87
CA CYS A 8 -4.75 10.42 -20.98
C CYS A 8 -4.05 9.64 -22.09
N LYS A 9 -3.47 8.49 -21.73
CA LYS A 9 -2.92 7.50 -22.65
C LYS A 9 -4.00 6.49 -22.99
N THR A 10 -4.45 6.49 -24.24
CA THR A 10 -5.46 5.55 -24.75
C THR A 10 -4.87 4.68 -25.86
N PRO A 11 -5.44 3.50 -26.16
CA PRO A 11 -4.99 2.66 -27.27
C PRO A 11 -5.08 3.33 -28.65
N ILE A 12 -5.97 4.33 -28.80
CA ILE A 12 -6.20 5.06 -30.06
C ILE A 12 -5.49 6.41 -30.11
N GLY A 13 -4.57 6.66 -29.17
CA GLY A 13 -3.75 7.87 -29.12
C GLY A 13 -3.97 8.71 -27.85
N ASP A 14 -3.07 9.67 -27.66
CA ASP A 14 -3.08 10.54 -26.50
C ASP A 14 -4.26 11.54 -26.55
N LYS A 15 -4.87 11.77 -25.39
CA LYS A 15 -5.92 12.77 -25.18
C LYS A 15 -5.58 13.66 -23.98
N ARG A 16 -6.25 14.80 -23.90
CA ARG A 16 -6.15 15.71 -22.75
C ARG A 16 -7.54 16.22 -22.39
N ALA A 17 -7.83 16.29 -21.10
CA ALA A 17 -9.11 16.79 -20.59
C ALA A 17 -8.93 17.46 -19.23
N ILE A 18 -9.69 18.54 -19.01
CA ILE A 18 -9.77 19.19 -17.70
C ILE A 18 -11.06 18.72 -17.03
N SER A 19 -10.94 18.07 -15.88
CA SER A 19 -12.10 17.64 -15.09
C SER A 19 -12.07 18.24 -13.68
N PRO A 20 -13.19 18.81 -13.19
CA PRO A 20 -13.33 19.19 -11.80
C PRO A 20 -13.48 17.95 -10.92
N VAL A 21 -12.57 17.78 -9.96
CA VAL A 21 -12.54 16.64 -9.03
C VAL A 21 -12.65 17.13 -7.58
N ARG A 22 -13.36 16.40 -6.73
CA ARG A 22 -13.37 16.59 -5.27
C ARG A 22 -13.09 15.26 -4.59
N ILE A 23 -12.41 15.33 -3.45
CA ILE A 23 -12.21 14.21 -2.55
C ILE A 23 -12.92 14.58 -1.25
N ASP A 24 -13.85 13.73 -0.83
CA ASP A 24 -14.53 13.81 0.44
C ASP A 24 -14.12 12.62 1.31
N ALA A 25 -14.25 12.76 2.62
CA ALA A 25 -13.94 11.70 3.57
C ALA A 25 -14.98 11.64 4.68
N LYS A 26 -15.42 10.43 5.01
CA LYS A 26 -16.24 10.15 6.19
C LYS A 26 -15.42 9.36 7.19
N LYS A 27 -15.32 9.86 8.43
CA LYS A 27 -14.60 9.14 9.49
C LYS A 27 -15.31 7.82 9.81
N ASN A 28 -14.53 6.74 9.90
CA ASN A 28 -14.98 5.38 10.21
C ASN A 28 -13.98 4.73 11.19
N GLY A 29 -14.26 4.86 12.49
CA GLY A 29 -13.30 4.49 13.53
C GLY A 29 -12.01 5.32 13.45
N GLY A 30 -10.87 4.64 13.34
CA GLY A 30 -9.55 5.26 13.13
C GLY A 30 -9.20 5.51 11.66
N ALA A 31 -10.06 5.10 10.72
CA ALA A 31 -9.87 5.26 9.28
C ALA A 31 -10.90 6.24 8.69
N PHE A 32 -10.85 6.41 7.36
CA PHE A 32 -11.78 7.25 6.61
C PHE A 32 -12.28 6.49 5.38
N ASP A 33 -13.57 6.56 5.12
CA ASP A 33 -14.15 6.15 3.84
C ASP A 33 -14.03 7.34 2.88
N LEU A 34 -13.19 7.22 1.86
CA LEU A 34 -13.02 8.25 0.85
C LEU A 34 -14.10 8.14 -0.22
N THR A 35 -14.51 9.28 -0.75
CA THR A 35 -15.32 9.39 -1.96
C THR A 35 -14.68 10.41 -2.89
N VAL A 36 -14.43 10.03 -4.13
CA VAL A 36 -13.92 10.92 -5.17
C VAL A 36 -15.03 11.17 -6.18
N ASN A 37 -15.41 12.44 -6.34
CA ASN A 37 -16.44 12.85 -7.29
C ASN A 37 -15.80 13.54 -8.50
N PHE A 38 -16.29 13.21 -9.68
CA PHE A 38 -15.99 13.88 -10.94
C PHE A 38 -17.21 14.64 -11.42
N ALA A 39 -17.08 15.95 -11.67
CA ALA A 39 -18.19 16.74 -12.23
C ALA A 39 -18.31 16.60 -13.76
N LYS A 40 -17.23 16.18 -14.42
CA LYS A 40 -17.17 16.01 -15.87
C LYS A 40 -16.38 14.75 -16.23
N SER A 41 -16.79 14.10 -17.31
CA SER A 41 -15.98 13.05 -17.91
C SER A 41 -14.65 13.61 -18.43
N VAL A 42 -13.67 12.73 -18.57
CA VAL A 42 -12.35 13.03 -19.17
C VAL A 42 -12.26 12.55 -20.62
N MET A 43 -13.25 11.79 -21.12
CA MET A 43 -13.25 11.26 -22.49
C MET A 43 -14.63 10.79 -22.96
N ASP A 44 -14.84 10.88 -24.26
CA ASP A 44 -15.99 10.26 -24.94
C ASP A 44 -15.62 8.87 -25.47
N SER A 45 -16.60 7.99 -25.58
CA SER A 45 -16.39 6.62 -26.05
C SER A 45 -16.15 6.58 -27.57
N PRO A 46 -15.11 5.90 -28.06
CA PRO A 46 -14.89 5.74 -29.51
C PRO A 46 -15.80 4.69 -30.15
N VAL A 47 -16.44 3.82 -29.35
CA VAL A 47 -17.27 2.69 -29.80
C VAL A 47 -18.50 2.53 -28.90
N ASP A 48 -19.44 1.70 -29.32
CA ASP A 48 -20.53 1.27 -28.44
C ASP A 48 -19.97 0.38 -27.31
N ILE A 49 -20.28 0.73 -26.06
CA ILE A 49 -19.88 -0.01 -24.87
C ILE A 49 -21.15 -0.54 -24.18
N PRO A 50 -21.25 -1.85 -23.90
CA PRO A 50 -22.40 -2.40 -23.19
C PRO A 50 -22.40 -1.98 -21.70
N ALA A 51 -23.54 -2.18 -21.03
CA ALA A 51 -23.63 -2.05 -19.58
C ALA A 51 -22.60 -2.96 -18.88
N GLY A 52 -22.00 -2.47 -17.80
CA GLY A 52 -21.06 -3.21 -16.96
C GLY A 52 -19.63 -3.34 -17.49
N ALA A 53 -19.35 -2.80 -18.68
CA ALA A 53 -18.06 -3.00 -19.35
C ALA A 53 -17.00 -1.92 -19.05
N VAL A 54 -17.35 -0.81 -18.39
CA VAL A 54 -16.43 0.25 -17.96
C VAL A 54 -16.18 0.11 -16.46
N GLN A 55 -14.93 0.05 -16.04
CA GLN A 55 -14.50 -0.01 -14.64
C GLN A 55 -13.50 1.09 -14.34
N PRO A 56 -13.90 2.17 -13.65
CA PRO A 56 -13.01 3.25 -13.27
C PRO A 56 -12.40 3.05 -11.89
N SER A 57 -11.15 3.45 -11.73
CA SER A 57 -10.45 3.52 -10.45
C SER A 57 -9.47 4.68 -10.39
N MET A 58 -9.07 5.12 -9.20
CA MET A 58 -8.05 6.14 -9.01
C MET A 58 -7.10 5.76 -7.89
N ALA A 59 -5.82 6.11 -8.06
CA ALA A 59 -4.85 6.18 -6.98
C ALA A 59 -4.80 7.60 -6.43
N VAL A 60 -5.50 7.87 -5.32
CA VAL A 60 -5.46 9.15 -4.61
C VAL A 60 -4.09 9.29 -3.95
N VAL A 61 -3.42 10.43 -4.15
CA VAL A 61 -2.10 10.69 -3.55
C VAL A 61 -2.28 11.26 -2.15
N VAL A 62 -1.55 10.68 -1.20
CA VAL A 62 -1.49 11.15 0.20
C VAL A 62 -0.15 11.84 0.43
N GLY A 63 -0.19 13.00 1.07
CA GLY A 63 0.97 13.82 1.44
C GLY A 63 0.79 14.53 2.78
N GLY A 64 1.61 15.55 3.04
CA GLY A 64 1.63 16.28 4.31
C GLY A 64 2.34 15.47 5.40
N ALA A 65 1.66 15.26 6.53
CA ALA A 65 2.16 14.42 7.62
C ALA A 65 2.22 12.92 7.27
N ASP A 66 1.44 12.49 6.27
CA ASP A 66 1.38 11.10 5.80
C ASP A 66 1.89 11.01 4.35
N LYS A 67 2.01 9.80 3.80
CA LYS A 67 2.53 9.56 2.44
C LYS A 67 1.99 8.28 1.83
N GLY A 68 1.96 8.23 0.50
CA GLY A 68 1.61 7.03 -0.27
C GLY A 68 0.38 7.25 -1.13
N THR A 69 -0.36 6.18 -1.39
CA THR A 69 -1.55 6.21 -2.26
C THR A 69 -2.70 5.43 -1.67
N VAL A 70 -3.92 5.93 -1.87
CA VAL A 70 -5.16 5.22 -1.54
C VAL A 70 -5.87 4.83 -2.83
N ALA A 71 -6.17 3.55 -2.98
CA ALA A 71 -6.95 3.06 -4.09
C ALA A 71 -8.43 3.34 -3.84
N VAL A 72 -9.10 3.94 -4.83
CA VAL A 72 -10.54 4.11 -4.87
C VAL A 72 -11.08 3.53 -6.19
N ALA A 73 -12.28 2.97 -6.17
CA ALA A 73 -12.91 2.38 -7.34
C ALA A 73 -14.40 2.74 -7.43
N GLY A 74 -14.90 2.89 -8.65
CA GLY A 74 -16.32 3.13 -8.92
C GLY A 74 -17.02 1.85 -9.39
N PRO A 75 -18.35 1.79 -9.26
CA PRO A 75 -19.13 0.72 -9.86
C PRO A 75 -19.00 0.75 -11.39
N PRO A 76 -19.24 -0.39 -12.07
CA PRO A 76 -19.32 -0.39 -13.51
C PRO A 76 -20.44 0.50 -14.06
N ASN A 77 -20.34 0.93 -15.33
CA ASN A 77 -21.41 1.69 -15.98
C ASN A 77 -22.74 0.92 -15.95
N LYS A 78 -23.81 1.56 -15.48
CA LYS A 78 -25.12 0.91 -15.35
C LYS A 78 -25.82 0.68 -16.70
N ASP A 79 -25.68 1.64 -17.61
CA ASP A 79 -26.34 1.62 -18.92
C ASP A 79 -25.29 1.47 -20.03
N PRO A 80 -25.68 0.98 -21.22
CA PRO A 80 -24.84 1.07 -22.40
C PRO A 80 -24.45 2.52 -22.72
N ILE A 81 -23.25 2.71 -23.26
CA ILE A 81 -22.70 4.00 -23.69
C ILE A 81 -22.50 3.94 -25.20
N LYS A 82 -23.09 4.86 -25.95
CA LYS A 82 -22.94 4.91 -27.41
C LYS A 82 -21.62 5.54 -27.83
N ALA A 83 -21.18 5.20 -29.03
CA ALA A 83 -20.05 5.91 -29.63
C ALA A 83 -20.31 7.44 -29.67
N GLY A 84 -19.33 8.21 -29.23
CA GLY A 84 -19.41 9.66 -29.08
C GLY A 84 -20.03 10.15 -27.77
N GLU A 85 -20.60 9.27 -26.94
CA GLU A 85 -21.13 9.66 -25.63
C GLU A 85 -20.02 9.75 -24.56
N PRO A 86 -20.17 10.65 -23.58
CA PRO A 86 -19.21 10.78 -22.49
C PRO A 86 -19.19 9.55 -21.61
N ILE A 87 -17.98 9.06 -21.29
CA ILE A 87 -17.81 7.98 -20.32
C ILE A 87 -17.94 8.58 -18.92
N ALA A 88 -19.14 8.53 -18.34
CA ALA A 88 -19.37 9.04 -17.00
C ALA A 88 -18.49 8.30 -15.96
N ILE A 89 -17.89 9.06 -15.05
CA ILE A 89 -17.14 8.50 -13.92
C ILE A 89 -18.05 8.60 -12.69
N PRO A 90 -18.61 7.49 -12.20
CA PRO A 90 -19.36 7.49 -10.96
C PRO A 90 -18.44 7.77 -9.78
N ASP A 91 -19.03 7.95 -8.61
CA ASP A 91 -18.27 8.13 -7.37
C ASP A 91 -17.31 6.96 -7.16
N LEU A 92 -16.03 7.30 -6.95
CA LEU A 92 -15.00 6.31 -6.63
C LEU A 92 -14.84 6.26 -5.12
N THR A 93 -14.90 5.07 -4.53
CA THR A 93 -14.83 4.88 -3.09
C THR A 93 -13.68 3.98 -2.69
N GLY A 94 -13.13 4.19 -1.50
CA GLY A 94 -12.08 3.35 -0.95
C GLY A 94 -11.66 3.76 0.46
N PRO A 95 -11.11 2.83 1.25
CA PRO A 95 -10.71 3.10 2.63
C PRO A 95 -9.33 3.78 2.69
N TYR A 96 -9.24 4.90 3.40
CA TYR A 96 -7.98 5.51 3.81
C TYR A 96 -7.69 5.22 5.28
N LYS A 97 -6.59 4.50 5.52
CA LYS A 97 -6.08 4.20 6.86
C LYS A 97 -4.79 4.99 7.09
N PRO A 98 -4.78 6.05 7.92
CA PRO A 98 -3.60 6.87 8.07
C PRO A 98 -2.40 6.11 8.66
N GLY A 99 -1.22 6.30 8.07
CA GLY A 99 0.05 5.75 8.56
C GLY A 99 0.79 6.67 9.53
N ALA A 100 0.41 7.94 9.57
CA ALA A 100 1.04 8.97 10.41
C ALA A 100 0.00 9.86 11.08
N SER A 101 0.39 10.45 12.20
CA SER A 101 -0.40 11.47 12.91
C SER A 101 -0.01 12.87 12.43
N GLY A 102 -0.99 13.77 12.28
CA GLY A 102 -0.77 15.15 11.87
C GLY A 102 -1.75 15.59 10.77
N LYS A 103 -1.41 16.63 10.01
CA LYS A 103 -2.21 17.07 8.86
C LYS A 103 -1.83 16.33 7.59
N ALA A 104 -2.65 15.37 7.17
CA ALA A 104 -2.52 14.70 5.88
C ALA A 104 -3.25 15.47 4.77
N THR A 105 -2.69 15.45 3.56
CA THR A 105 -3.28 16.08 2.37
C THR A 105 -3.64 15.02 1.35
N LEU A 106 -4.84 15.08 0.78
CA LEU A 106 -5.30 14.18 -0.28
C LEU A 106 -5.44 14.94 -1.60
N THR A 107 -4.82 14.39 -2.63
CA THR A 107 -4.72 14.99 -3.96
C THR A 107 -5.21 13.98 -5.01
N PRO A 108 -6.03 14.39 -6.00
CA PRO A 108 -6.40 13.53 -7.11
C PRO A 108 -5.15 13.05 -7.85
N GLY A 109 -5.02 11.74 -8.01
CA GLY A 109 -3.89 11.13 -8.71
C GLY A 109 -4.32 10.51 -10.04
N VAL A 110 -3.70 9.39 -10.37
CA VAL A 110 -3.89 8.69 -11.64
C VAL A 110 -5.29 8.06 -11.67
N LEU A 111 -6.09 8.45 -12.65
CA LEU A 111 -7.36 7.83 -12.99
C LEU A 111 -7.10 6.72 -14.02
N THR A 112 -7.62 5.52 -13.77
CA THR A 112 -7.56 4.37 -14.67
C THR A 112 -8.97 4.01 -15.08
N ILE A 113 -9.21 3.85 -16.38
CA ILE A 113 -10.48 3.39 -16.93
C ILE A 113 -10.21 2.12 -17.72
N LYS A 114 -10.77 1.00 -17.27
CA LYS A 114 -10.75 -0.26 -18.02
C LYS A 114 -12.05 -0.41 -18.77
N ALA A 115 -11.97 -0.67 -20.07
CA ALA A 115 -13.15 -0.91 -20.88
C ALA A 115 -12.83 -1.91 -22.01
N LEU A 116 -13.68 -2.92 -22.19
CA LEU A 116 -13.57 -3.90 -23.29
C LEU A 116 -12.16 -4.53 -23.41
N GLY A 117 -11.52 -4.84 -22.27
CA GLY A 117 -10.17 -5.42 -22.24
C GLY A 117 -9.02 -4.42 -22.48
N THR A 118 -9.33 -3.16 -22.75
CA THR A 118 -8.33 -2.08 -22.87
C THR A 118 -8.20 -1.30 -21.56
N THR A 119 -7.07 -0.63 -21.39
CA THR A 119 -6.80 0.25 -20.25
C THR A 119 -6.45 1.64 -20.75
N THR A 120 -7.15 2.64 -20.25
CA THR A 120 -6.82 4.05 -20.42
C THR A 120 -6.34 4.62 -19.09
N THR A 121 -5.21 5.31 -19.13
CA THR A 121 -4.60 5.91 -17.94
C THR A 121 -4.54 7.41 -18.10
N CYS A 122 -5.18 8.15 -17.19
CA CYS A 122 -5.21 9.60 -17.14
C CYS A 122 -4.40 10.09 -15.95
N THR A 123 -3.27 10.73 -16.23
CA THR A 123 -2.34 11.26 -15.23
C THR A 123 -2.46 12.78 -15.17
N PRO A 124 -2.53 13.41 -13.98
CA PRO A 124 -2.46 14.86 -13.87
C PRO A 124 -1.18 15.38 -14.53
N ALA A 125 -1.30 16.26 -15.52
CA ALA A 125 -0.17 16.79 -16.28
C ALA A 125 0.71 17.75 -15.47
N LYS A 126 0.15 18.26 -14.38
CA LYS A 126 0.82 19.07 -13.35
C LYS A 126 0.21 18.69 -12.00
N PRO A 127 0.90 18.95 -10.87
CA PRO A 127 0.33 18.74 -9.55
C PRO A 127 -1.00 19.53 -9.42
N PRO A 128 -2.15 18.87 -9.19
CA PRO A 128 -3.46 19.54 -9.27
C PRO A 128 -3.80 20.38 -8.03
N GLY A 129 -3.01 20.28 -6.96
CA GLY A 129 -3.26 20.91 -5.68
C GLY A 129 -4.06 20.00 -4.72
N VAL A 130 -4.07 20.37 -3.45
CA VAL A 130 -4.76 19.62 -2.39
C VAL A 130 -6.26 19.77 -2.55
N SER A 131 -6.98 18.64 -2.55
CA SER A 131 -8.45 18.62 -2.62
C SER A 131 -9.08 18.52 -1.22
N LEU A 132 -8.39 17.85 -0.30
CA LEU A 132 -8.85 17.63 1.07
C LEU A 132 -7.66 17.58 2.04
N GLU A 133 -7.81 18.22 3.21
CA GLU A 133 -6.90 18.09 4.34
C GLU A 133 -7.61 17.37 5.49
N LEU A 134 -6.90 16.48 6.19
CA LEU A 134 -7.43 15.72 7.32
C LEU A 134 -6.45 15.75 8.49
N ASP A 135 -6.97 15.91 9.70
CA ASP A 135 -6.23 15.60 10.92
C ASP A 135 -6.29 14.09 11.15
N THR A 136 -5.12 13.46 11.11
CA THR A 136 -4.97 12.01 11.18
C THR A 136 -4.29 11.56 12.46
N THR A 137 -4.52 10.30 12.81
CA THR A 137 -3.79 9.58 13.86
C THR A 137 -3.30 8.28 13.27
N ALA A 138 -2.01 7.99 13.42
CA ALA A 138 -1.41 6.77 12.89
C ALA A 138 -2.18 5.52 13.35
N GLN A 139 -2.48 4.64 12.40
CA GLN A 139 -3.17 3.38 12.64
C GLN A 139 -2.25 2.20 12.33
N PRO A 140 -2.38 1.07 13.06
CA PRO A 140 -1.64 -0.15 12.73
C PRO A 140 -1.87 -0.58 11.27
N GLY A 141 -0.78 -0.81 10.53
CA GLY A 141 -0.84 -1.20 9.11
C GLY A 141 -0.90 -0.03 8.12
N GLY A 142 -1.20 1.19 8.57
CA GLY A 142 -1.03 2.47 7.86
C GLY A 142 -1.42 2.54 6.38
N THR A 143 -0.99 3.62 5.73
CA THR A 143 -1.10 3.84 4.29
C THR A 143 -0.02 3.04 3.57
N THR A 144 -0.42 2.03 2.80
CA THR A 144 0.50 1.25 1.97
C THR A 144 0.98 2.08 0.78
N GLY A 145 2.30 2.25 0.65
CA GLY A 145 2.92 2.99 -0.46
C GLY A 145 4.08 3.92 -0.07
N GLY A 146 4.35 4.10 1.22
CA GLY A 146 5.56 4.76 1.68
C GLY A 146 6.27 3.93 2.73
N SER A 147 7.52 3.55 2.48
CA SER A 147 8.38 2.92 3.50
C SER A 147 8.25 3.67 4.82
N SER A 148 7.91 2.93 5.87
CA SER A 148 7.93 3.39 7.26
C SER A 148 9.33 3.94 7.55
N GLY A 149 9.42 5.25 7.79
CA GLY A 149 10.58 5.85 8.43
C GLY A 149 10.59 5.45 9.90
N GLY A 150 11.78 5.18 10.43
CA GLY A 150 11.99 4.69 11.79
C GLY A 150 11.58 5.65 12.90
N GLY A 151 11.58 5.09 14.11
CA GLY A 151 11.40 5.82 15.35
C GLY A 151 10.90 4.92 16.48
N SER A 152 11.79 4.09 17.04
CA SER A 152 11.62 3.59 18.40
C SER A 152 12.90 3.91 19.17
N SER A 153 12.83 4.91 20.03
CA SER A 153 13.82 5.25 21.04
C SER A 153 13.57 4.42 22.31
N GLY A 154 14.66 3.95 22.94
CA GLY A 154 14.66 3.54 24.34
C GLY A 154 15.17 2.13 24.63
N GLY A 155 16.46 1.98 24.93
CA GLY A 155 17.06 0.76 25.48
C GLY A 155 18.56 0.94 25.78
N THR A 156 18.87 1.42 26.98
CA THR A 156 20.20 1.62 27.56
C THR A 156 21.01 0.33 27.74
N GLY A 157 22.34 0.38 27.55
CA GLY A 157 23.27 -0.62 28.11
C GLY A 157 24.60 -0.68 27.36
N GLY A 158 25.67 -0.17 27.99
CA GLY A 158 27.01 -0.11 27.41
C GLY A 158 27.81 -1.42 27.43
N GLY A 159 28.95 -1.40 26.74
CA GLY A 159 29.95 -2.46 26.77
C GLY A 159 31.14 -2.12 25.86
N THR A 160 32.29 -1.84 26.48
CA THR A 160 33.57 -1.47 25.86
C THR A 160 34.48 -2.69 25.67
N ALA A 161 35.48 -2.53 24.79
CA ALA A 161 36.71 -3.33 24.61
C ALA A 161 36.53 -4.70 23.92
N GLY A 162 37.50 -5.24 23.17
CA GLY A 162 38.87 -4.88 22.79
C GLY A 162 39.23 -5.75 21.57
N GLY A 163 40.14 -5.35 20.68
CA GLY A 163 41.58 -5.58 20.84
C GLY A 163 42.02 -6.81 20.03
N GLY A 164 43.00 -6.68 19.13
CA GLY A 164 43.62 -7.84 18.49
C GLY A 164 44.31 -7.55 17.17
N THR A 165 45.63 -7.40 17.22
CA THR A 165 46.57 -6.98 16.18
C THR A 165 47.29 -8.19 15.54
N GLY A 166 47.74 -8.05 14.28
CA GLY A 166 48.90 -8.74 13.69
C GLY A 166 48.59 -10.08 12.98
N GLY A 167 49.25 -10.48 11.89
CA GLY A 167 50.37 -9.95 11.11
C GLY A 167 50.93 -11.05 10.19
N GLY A 168 51.58 -10.65 9.08
CA GLY A 168 52.55 -11.47 8.30
C GLY A 168 51.98 -12.31 7.13
N THR A 169 52.20 -11.92 5.85
CA THR A 169 53.29 -12.34 4.91
C THR A 169 53.23 -13.81 4.47
N ALA A 170 53.40 -14.25 3.22
CA ALA A 170 53.68 -13.67 1.90
C ALA A 170 53.58 -14.84 0.87
N GLY A 171 53.42 -14.55 -0.44
CA GLY A 171 53.96 -15.42 -1.50
C GLY A 171 53.12 -15.65 -2.77
N GLY A 172 53.57 -15.07 -3.90
CA GLY A 172 53.49 -15.62 -5.27
C GLY A 172 52.16 -15.42 -6.02
N ALA A 173 51.96 -14.39 -6.85
CA ALA A 173 52.51 -14.11 -8.19
C ALA A 173 51.60 -14.56 -9.36
N SER A 174 51.13 -13.54 -10.09
CA SER A 174 50.87 -13.46 -11.55
C SER A 174 49.61 -14.11 -12.15
N GLY A 175 48.73 -13.27 -12.71
CA GLY A 175 47.68 -13.68 -13.65
C GLY A 175 46.62 -12.61 -13.88
N SER A 176 46.77 -11.85 -14.96
CA SER A 176 45.90 -10.80 -15.49
C SER A 176 44.45 -11.21 -15.78
N GLY A 177 43.50 -10.27 -15.59
CA GLY A 177 42.24 -10.25 -16.35
C GLY A 177 40.99 -9.91 -15.54
N ALA A 178 40.44 -8.72 -15.77
CA ALA A 178 39.18 -8.26 -15.21
C ALA A 178 37.96 -8.97 -15.83
N ALA A 179 37.03 -9.44 -14.99
CA ALA A 179 35.58 -9.47 -15.25
C ALA A 179 34.84 -9.86 -13.95
N GLY A 180 33.83 -9.08 -13.59
CA GLY A 180 33.03 -9.27 -12.38
C GLY A 180 32.28 -10.60 -12.37
N GLY A 181 32.25 -11.24 -11.20
CA GLY A 181 31.65 -12.54 -10.97
C GLY A 181 30.13 -12.52 -11.06
N LEU A 182 29.61 -13.30 -12.01
CA LEU A 182 28.32 -13.97 -11.88
C LEU A 182 28.55 -15.19 -10.98
N ALA A 183 27.85 -15.23 -9.84
CA ALA A 183 27.78 -16.45 -9.04
C ALA A 183 26.94 -17.48 -9.80
N ASP A 184 27.68 -18.46 -10.29
CA ASP A 184 27.30 -19.74 -10.85
C ASP A 184 26.47 -20.54 -9.82
N THR A 185 25.16 -20.64 -10.04
CA THR A 185 24.32 -21.61 -9.30
C THR A 185 24.35 -22.91 -10.07
N GLY A 186 25.27 -23.79 -9.67
CA GLY A 186 25.46 -25.12 -10.25
C GLY A 186 24.21 -26.00 -10.23
N ALA A 187 24.15 -26.83 -11.28
CA ALA A 187 23.25 -27.94 -11.61
C ALA A 187 22.77 -28.76 -10.38
N GLY A 188 21.54 -29.29 -10.34
CA GLY A 188 20.96 -30.14 -11.37
C GLY A 188 21.44 -31.58 -11.14
N ASP A 189 20.63 -32.40 -10.46
CA ASP A 189 20.28 -33.76 -10.91
C ASP A 189 19.49 -34.55 -9.86
N HIS A 190 18.48 -35.26 -10.37
CA HIS A 190 17.57 -36.14 -9.67
C HIS A 190 18.23 -37.49 -9.38
N GLY A 191 18.12 -38.02 -8.16
CA GLY A 191 18.50 -39.40 -7.87
C GLY A 191 18.52 -39.68 -6.38
N GLY A 192 17.83 -40.74 -5.95
CA GLY A 192 17.51 -41.00 -4.56
C GLY A 192 18.70 -41.33 -3.65
N LEU A 193 18.46 -41.25 -2.34
CA LEU A 193 18.65 -42.34 -1.38
C LEU A 193 18.12 -41.91 0.00
N LYS A 194 17.59 -42.91 0.72
CA LYS A 194 16.96 -42.78 2.02
C LYS A 194 17.97 -42.45 3.12
N ALA A 195 17.58 -41.60 4.05
CA ALA A 195 18.11 -41.63 5.42
C ALA A 195 17.03 -41.21 6.42
N LEU A 196 16.41 -42.22 7.03
CA LEU A 196 15.64 -42.11 8.27
C LEU A 196 16.59 -41.70 9.39
N GLY A 197 16.30 -40.58 10.06
CA GLY A 197 17.00 -40.12 11.27
C GLY A 197 15.99 -39.67 12.32
N LEU A 198 15.84 -40.49 13.35
CA LEU A 198 14.86 -40.46 14.43
C LEU A 198 15.42 -39.77 15.70
N ILE A 199 14.53 -39.18 16.52
CA ILE A 199 14.61 -38.97 18.00
C ILE A 199 15.49 -37.76 18.46
N ALA A 200 15.19 -36.91 19.46
CA ALA A 200 14.26 -36.79 20.61
C ALA A 200 13.93 -35.27 20.77
N GLY A 201 12.82 -34.77 21.32
CA GLY A 201 12.23 -35.03 22.64
C GLY A 201 12.39 -33.80 23.55
N THR A 202 11.29 -33.15 23.95
CA THR A 202 11.10 -32.54 25.28
C THR A 202 9.65 -32.10 25.43
N THR A 203 8.97 -32.80 26.32
CA THR A 203 7.60 -32.60 26.76
C THR A 203 7.52 -31.57 27.89
N ILE A 204 6.38 -30.86 27.93
CA ILE A 204 5.71 -30.28 29.11
C ILE A 204 6.36 -29.07 29.79
N LEU A 205 5.67 -27.93 29.69
CA LEU A 205 5.49 -27.06 30.86
C LEU A 205 4.01 -26.67 31.01
N LEU A 206 3.40 -27.31 32.01
CA LEU A 206 2.15 -26.95 32.68
C LEU A 206 2.24 -25.52 33.23
N GLY A 207 1.25 -24.68 32.90
CA GLY A 207 1.06 -23.36 33.49
C GLY A 207 -0.34 -23.21 34.07
N ALA A 208 -0.61 -23.85 35.22
CA ALA A 208 -1.80 -23.62 36.03
C ALA A 208 -1.43 -23.61 37.51
N ALA A 209 -1.13 -22.42 38.03
CA ALA A 209 -1.14 -22.02 39.45
C ALA A 209 -0.90 -20.48 39.40
N VAL A 210 -1.67 -19.57 39.97
CA VAL A 210 -2.26 -19.55 41.30
C VAL A 210 -3.42 -18.54 41.30
N PHE A 211 -4.66 -19.04 41.34
CA PHE A 211 -5.88 -18.28 41.63
C PHE A 211 -6.10 -18.21 43.14
N THR A 212 -5.11 -17.72 43.89
CA THR A 212 -5.22 -17.55 45.35
C THR A 212 -4.65 -16.20 45.73
N PHE A 213 -5.50 -15.17 45.83
CA PHE A 213 -5.46 -14.14 46.88
C PHE A 213 -6.52 -13.06 46.62
N THR A 214 -7.81 -13.35 46.85
CA THR A 214 -8.72 -12.31 47.37
C THR A 214 -9.91 -12.94 48.13
N PRO A 215 -10.10 -12.59 49.42
CA PRO A 215 -10.85 -13.39 50.37
C PRO A 215 -12.37 -13.18 50.30
N TRP A 216 -13.09 -14.28 50.10
CA TRP A 216 -14.50 -14.45 50.43
C TRP A 216 -14.70 -14.45 51.96
N ARG A 217 -14.74 -13.25 52.55
CA ARG A 217 -15.12 -13.07 53.96
C ARG A 217 -16.26 -12.08 54.06
N ARG A 218 -17.45 -12.46 53.57
CA ARG A 218 -18.74 -11.86 53.94
C ARG A 218 -19.91 -12.77 53.51
N LEU A 219 -19.99 -13.92 54.17
CA LEU A 219 -21.25 -14.62 54.40
C LEU A 219 -21.46 -14.71 55.91
N ARG A 220 -22.39 -13.90 56.45
CA ARG A 220 -23.50 -14.34 57.32
C ARG A 220 -23.95 -13.27 58.33
N GLY A 221 -25.27 -13.13 58.38
CA GLY A 221 -26.06 -12.59 59.50
C GLY A 221 -26.62 -11.20 59.18
N ARG A 222 -27.91 -10.92 59.34
CA ARG A 222 -28.97 -11.59 60.10
C ARG A 222 -30.28 -10.81 59.85
N GLY A 223 -31.44 -11.47 59.82
CA GLY A 223 -32.75 -10.82 59.89
C GLY A 223 -33.68 -11.27 58.79
#